data_AF-A0A2G5UX25-F1
#
_entry.id   AF-A0A2G5UX25-F1
#
_cell.length_a   1.000
_cell.length_b   1.000
_cell.length_c   1.000
_cell.angle_alpha   90.00
_cell.angle_beta   90.00
_cell.angle_gamma   90.00
#
_symmetry.space_group_name_H-M   'P 1'
#
loop_
_entity.id
_entity.type
_entity.pdbx_description
1 polymer ?
#
loop_
_entity_poly.entity_id
_entity_poly.type
_entity_poly.pdbx_seq_one_letter_code
_entity_poly.pdbx_strand_id
1 'polypeptide(L)'
;MSNDLLTELVDKIPQKMEFVIESNIALDYSHPKALKFPLTIYTDARWLKVEDLLSIRNLGKIKLKKTNFDCSDVNKFIQYWSDCDEDMIEAVWIKLKEGTQIDEQQLIKNLIVISDISNGQHEWDWIFMKPRNMGNRKFVVGQLEFRKNEIIFSANDPLKGNFSNEYSILELVHQKRDCEEKIRKMEKEFRGLRDAEKKKLQMELKELERKLTDLNRDYEIRNVET
;
A
#
# COMPACT_ATOMS: atom_id res chain seq x y z
N MET A 1 -17.59 14.62 22.36
CA MET A 1 -18.18 15.63 21.45
C MET A 1 -19.50 15.06 20.93
N SER A 2 -20.56 15.85 20.76
CA SER A 2 -21.80 15.35 20.15
C SER A 2 -21.66 15.20 18.64
N ASN A 3 -22.40 14.27 18.04
CA ASN A 3 -22.38 14.04 16.59
C ASN A 3 -22.86 15.29 15.81
N ASP A 4 -23.85 16.00 16.32
CA ASP A 4 -24.36 17.23 15.68
C ASP A 4 -23.29 18.32 15.60
N LEU A 5 -22.57 18.56 16.71
CA LEU A 5 -21.48 19.55 16.75
C LEU A 5 -20.34 19.14 15.81
N LEU A 6 -19.96 17.86 15.81
CA LEU A 6 -18.90 17.38 14.92
C LEU A 6 -19.30 17.48 13.45
N THR A 7 -20.55 17.16 13.12
CA THR A 7 -21.10 17.32 11.76
C THR A 7 -21.03 18.78 11.32
N GLU A 8 -21.51 19.70 12.17
CA GLU A 8 -21.49 21.14 11.90
C GLU A 8 -20.06 21.65 11.67
N LEU A 9 -19.10 21.20 12.48
CA LEU A 9 -17.69 21.56 12.31
C LEU A 9 -17.13 21.04 10.98
N VAL A 10 -17.33 19.76 10.66
CA VAL A 10 -16.80 19.15 9.43
C VAL A 10 -17.41 19.79 8.18
N ASP A 11 -18.67 20.25 8.24
CA ASP A 11 -19.32 20.92 7.12
C ASP A 11 -18.87 22.36 6.90
N LYS A 12 -18.53 23.09 7.97
CA LYS A 12 -18.15 24.50 7.90
C LYS A 12 -16.66 24.73 7.68
N ILE A 13 -15.80 23.78 8.06
CA ILE A 13 -14.36 23.95 7.93
C ILE A 13 -13.95 23.89 6.45
N PRO A 14 -13.17 24.88 5.95
CA PRO A 14 -12.65 24.83 4.60
C PRO A 14 -11.77 23.60 4.36
N GLN A 15 -11.97 22.89 3.25
CA GLN A 15 -11.22 21.66 2.89
C GLN A 15 -9.72 21.85 2.63
N LYS A 16 -9.21 23.07 2.77
CA LYS A 16 -7.77 23.38 2.69
C LYS A 16 -7.09 23.48 4.05
N MET A 17 -7.86 23.41 5.14
CA MET A 17 -7.35 23.47 6.51
C MET A 17 -6.98 22.09 7.02
N GLU A 18 -6.04 22.05 7.96
CA GLU A 18 -5.78 20.86 8.76
C GLU A 18 -6.96 20.60 9.71
N PHE A 19 -7.28 19.33 9.92
CA PHE A 19 -8.39 18.90 10.75
C PHE A 19 -7.91 17.96 11.85
N VAL A 20 -7.95 18.44 13.10
CA VAL A 20 -7.45 17.71 14.27
C VAL A 20 -8.56 17.59 15.31
N ILE A 21 -8.90 16.35 15.68
CA ILE A 21 -9.86 16.06 16.74
C ILE A 21 -9.18 15.22 17.82
N GLU A 22 -9.00 15.82 18.99
CA GLU A 22 -8.38 15.17 20.14
C GLU A 22 -9.38 14.51 21.10
N SER A 23 -10.68 14.68 20.84
CA SER A 23 -11.78 14.15 21.65
C SER A 23 -12.24 12.77 21.21
N ASN A 24 -12.91 12.05 22.10
CA ASN A 24 -13.68 10.85 21.75
C ASN A 24 -14.87 11.22 20.87
N ILE A 25 -15.12 10.38 19.87
CA ILE A 25 -16.23 10.46 18.91
C ILE A 25 -17.13 9.25 19.11
N ALA A 26 -18.45 9.41 18.94
CA ALA A 26 -19.40 8.31 19.07
C ALA A 26 -19.18 7.26 17.97
N LEU A 27 -19.33 5.98 18.32
CA LEU A 27 -19.03 4.87 17.40
C LEU A 27 -20.01 4.76 16.22
N ASP A 28 -21.18 5.36 16.33
CA ASP A 28 -22.22 5.43 15.31
C ASP A 28 -22.07 6.65 14.38
N TYR A 29 -21.08 7.50 14.62
CA TYR A 29 -20.80 8.65 13.77
C TYR A 29 -20.33 8.21 12.38
N SER A 30 -20.69 8.97 11.35
CA SER A 30 -20.18 8.83 10.00
C SER A 30 -20.31 10.15 9.27
N HIS A 31 -19.30 10.50 8.46
CA HIS A 31 -19.36 11.72 7.67
C HIS A 31 -18.49 11.63 6.40
N PRO A 32 -19.04 11.91 5.20
CA PRO A 32 -18.35 11.71 3.92
C PRO A 32 -17.15 12.65 3.68
N LYS A 33 -17.02 13.71 4.49
CA LYS A 33 -15.90 14.66 4.43
C LYS A 33 -14.84 14.43 5.51
N ALA A 34 -15.03 13.46 6.40
CA ALA A 34 -14.19 13.31 7.59
C ALA A 34 -12.70 13.07 7.29
N LEU A 35 -12.38 12.51 6.13
CA LEU A 35 -11.02 12.21 5.68
C LEU A 35 -10.60 13.03 4.46
N LYS A 36 -11.31 14.13 4.14
CA LYS A 36 -11.07 14.93 2.92
C LYS A 36 -10.13 16.13 3.13
N PHE A 37 -9.62 16.32 4.35
CA PHE A 37 -8.72 17.42 4.68
C PHE A 37 -7.25 17.06 4.39
N PRO A 38 -6.37 18.00 4.01
CA PRO A 38 -5.00 17.71 3.59
C PRO A 38 -4.16 17.07 4.71
N LEU A 39 -4.44 17.43 5.96
CA LEU A 39 -3.96 16.73 7.15
C LEU A 39 -5.16 16.44 8.05
N THR A 40 -5.37 15.17 8.38
CA THR A 40 -6.45 14.73 9.27
C THR A 40 -5.86 13.93 10.44
N ILE A 41 -6.14 14.33 11.67
CA ILE A 41 -5.67 13.64 12.88
C ILE A 41 -6.86 13.35 13.80
N TYR A 42 -7.07 12.08 14.09
CA TYR A 42 -8.04 11.64 15.09
C TYR A 42 -7.33 10.93 16.25
N THR A 43 -7.52 11.45 17.46
CA THR A 43 -7.08 10.74 18.67
C THR A 43 -7.94 9.49 18.93
N ASP A 44 -9.26 9.57 18.69
CA ASP A 44 -10.17 8.43 18.67
C ASP A 44 -10.80 8.26 17.28
N ALA A 45 -10.41 7.20 16.59
CA ALA A 45 -10.81 6.85 15.24
C ALA A 45 -11.58 5.52 15.20
N ARG A 46 -12.04 4.99 16.35
CA ARG A 46 -12.75 3.70 16.44
C ARG A 46 -14.10 3.66 15.73
N TRP A 47 -14.65 4.83 15.43
CA TRP A 47 -15.90 5.00 14.67
C TRP A 47 -15.71 4.82 13.16
N LEU A 48 -14.47 4.95 12.65
CA LEU A 48 -14.16 4.74 11.24
C LEU A 48 -14.25 3.26 10.88
N LYS A 49 -14.70 3.00 9.65
CA LYS A 49 -14.71 1.70 9.01
C LYS A 49 -13.64 1.66 7.92
N VAL A 50 -13.24 0.46 7.51
CA VAL A 50 -12.22 0.31 6.44
C VAL A 50 -12.72 0.93 5.14
N GLU A 51 -14.03 0.90 4.88
CA GLU A 51 -14.68 1.53 3.74
C GLU A 51 -14.45 3.06 3.69
N ASP A 52 -14.34 3.72 4.84
CA ASP A 52 -14.02 5.15 4.89
C ASP A 52 -12.60 5.39 4.35
N LEU A 53 -11.65 4.49 4.63
CA LEU A 53 -10.28 4.56 4.10
C LEU A 53 -10.24 4.34 2.57
N LEU A 54 -11.08 3.43 2.06
CA LEU A 54 -11.14 3.16 0.61
C LEU A 54 -11.64 4.38 -0.19
N SER A 55 -12.41 5.25 0.45
CA SER A 55 -13.00 6.46 -0.15
C SER A 55 -12.05 7.66 -0.26
N ILE A 56 -10.84 7.57 0.32
CA ILE A 56 -9.89 8.68 0.37
C ILE A 56 -9.42 9.05 -1.05
N ARG A 57 -9.52 10.33 -1.41
CA ARG A 57 -9.03 10.92 -2.68
C ARG A 57 -8.45 12.33 -2.49
N ASN A 58 -7.95 12.63 -1.29
CA ASN A 58 -7.51 13.98 -0.92
C ASN A 58 -6.00 14.21 -1.12
N LEU A 59 -5.23 13.16 -1.44
CA LEU A 59 -3.76 13.21 -1.52
C LEU A 59 -3.11 13.76 -0.24
N GLY A 60 -3.77 13.57 0.90
CA GLY A 60 -3.36 14.13 2.18
C GLY A 60 -2.61 13.16 3.08
N LYS A 61 -2.46 13.58 4.34
CA LYS A 61 -1.89 12.81 5.44
C LYS A 61 -2.96 12.52 6.48
N ILE A 62 -3.08 11.26 6.91
CA ILE A 62 -4.10 10.86 7.88
C ILE A 62 -3.47 10.10 9.04
N LYS A 63 -3.67 10.57 10.27
CA LYS A 63 -3.18 9.92 11.48
C LYS A 63 -4.32 9.46 12.38
N LEU A 64 -4.42 8.15 12.57
CA LEU A 64 -5.45 7.48 13.36
C LEU A 64 -4.82 6.82 14.59
N LYS A 65 -4.96 7.46 15.76
CA LYS A 65 -4.24 7.03 16.98
C LYS A 65 -4.92 5.89 17.72
N LYS A 66 -6.25 5.81 17.78
CA LYS A 66 -6.97 4.70 18.43
C LYS A 66 -8.00 4.17 17.45
N THR A 67 -7.82 2.94 16.98
CA THR A 67 -8.68 2.34 15.95
C THR A 67 -9.24 1.00 16.41
N ASN A 68 -10.17 0.47 15.63
CA ASN A 68 -10.61 -0.92 15.72
C ASN A 68 -9.98 -1.80 14.62
N PHE A 69 -9.04 -1.26 13.84
CA PHE A 69 -8.46 -1.94 12.68
C PHE A 69 -7.45 -3.00 13.11
N ASP A 70 -7.43 -4.11 12.37
CA ASP A 70 -6.40 -5.14 12.45
C ASP A 70 -5.56 -5.20 11.15
N CYS A 71 -4.64 -6.17 11.08
CA CYS A 71 -3.79 -6.37 9.90
C CYS A 71 -4.60 -6.72 8.64
N SER A 72 -5.77 -7.34 8.77
CA SER A 72 -6.66 -7.68 7.64
C SER A 72 -7.29 -6.43 7.05
N ASP A 73 -7.74 -5.50 7.89
CA ASP A 73 -8.29 -4.21 7.44
C ASP A 73 -7.24 -3.38 6.72
N VAL A 74 -6.01 -3.34 7.25
CA VAL A 74 -4.90 -2.61 6.62
C VAL A 74 -4.48 -3.26 5.30
N ASN A 75 -4.41 -4.60 5.23
CA ASN A 75 -4.20 -5.30 3.96
C ASN A 75 -5.29 -4.96 2.94
N LYS A 76 -6.58 -4.99 3.33
CA LYS A 76 -7.70 -4.63 2.45
C LYS A 76 -7.55 -3.22 1.88
N PHE A 77 -7.13 -2.25 2.70
CA PHE A 77 -6.83 -0.90 2.25
C PHE A 77 -5.67 -0.86 1.23
N ILE A 78 -4.57 -1.55 1.50
CA ILE A 78 -3.39 -1.56 0.62
C ILE A 78 -3.70 -2.26 -0.72
N GLN A 79 -4.45 -3.37 -0.69
CA GLN A 79 -4.93 -4.05 -1.90
C GLN A 79 -5.75 -3.10 -2.77
N TYR A 80 -6.70 -2.38 -2.15
CA TYR A 80 -7.51 -1.41 -2.86
C TYR A 80 -6.69 -0.26 -3.43
N TRP A 81 -5.72 0.27 -2.67
CA TRP A 81 -4.77 1.26 -3.18
C TRP A 81 -3.97 0.73 -4.37
N SER A 82 -3.57 -0.55 -4.35
CA SER A 82 -2.81 -1.18 -5.43
C SER A 82 -3.63 -1.33 -6.71
N ASP A 83 -4.93 -1.60 -6.59
CA ASP A 83 -5.84 -1.81 -7.72
C ASP A 83 -6.49 -0.52 -8.25
N CYS A 84 -6.45 0.56 -7.47
CA CYS A 84 -6.99 1.86 -7.87
C CYS A 84 -6.17 2.49 -9.01
N ASP A 85 -6.86 3.12 -9.96
CA ASP A 85 -6.32 3.85 -11.11
C ASP A 85 -5.96 5.32 -10.83
N GLU A 86 -6.23 5.79 -9.62
CA GLU A 86 -6.05 7.17 -9.15
C GLU A 86 -5.16 7.21 -7.90
N ASP A 87 -4.49 8.34 -7.70
CA ASP A 87 -3.74 8.57 -6.47
C ASP A 87 -4.70 8.85 -5.31
N MET A 88 -4.67 8.01 -4.28
CA MET A 88 -5.62 8.10 -3.16
C MET A 88 -5.13 9.01 -2.04
N ILE A 89 -3.90 8.79 -1.56
CA ILE A 89 -3.35 9.39 -0.34
C ILE A 89 -1.84 9.55 -0.45
N GLU A 90 -1.25 10.50 0.29
CA GLU A 90 0.20 10.62 0.43
C GLU A 90 0.71 9.67 1.53
N ALA A 91 0.12 9.73 2.73
CA ALA A 91 0.46 8.83 3.82
C ALA A 91 -0.66 8.62 4.85
N VAL A 92 -0.72 7.43 5.44
CA VAL A 92 -1.61 7.08 6.54
C VAL A 92 -0.85 6.40 7.67
N TRP A 93 -1.10 6.86 8.90
CA TRP A 93 -0.60 6.27 10.14
C TRP A 93 -1.78 5.62 10.86
N ILE A 94 -1.72 4.31 11.04
CA ILE A 94 -2.78 3.52 11.66
C ILE A 94 -2.19 2.81 12.88
N LYS A 95 -2.57 3.25 14.08
CA LYS A 95 -2.36 2.44 15.27
C LYS A 95 -3.42 1.36 15.32
N LEU A 96 -2.99 0.10 15.27
CA LEU A 96 -3.88 -1.05 15.31
C LEU A 96 -4.68 -1.08 16.62
N LYS A 97 -5.76 -1.87 16.58
CA LYS A 97 -6.56 -2.20 17.75
C LYS A 97 -5.67 -2.63 18.92
N GLU A 98 -6.03 -2.19 20.12
CA GLU A 98 -5.30 -2.54 21.33
C GLU A 98 -5.23 -4.06 21.52
N GLY A 99 -4.04 -4.58 21.80
CA GLY A 99 -3.76 -6.01 21.92
C GLY A 99 -3.42 -6.73 20.60
N THR A 100 -3.56 -6.07 19.45
CA THR A 100 -3.16 -6.65 18.16
C THR A 100 -1.64 -6.56 17.98
N GLN A 101 -1.02 -7.69 17.62
CA GLN A 101 0.37 -7.75 17.16
C GLN A 101 0.42 -7.58 15.63
N ILE A 102 1.49 -6.98 15.12
CA ILE A 102 1.70 -6.83 13.68
C ILE A 102 2.03 -8.22 13.11
N ASP A 103 1.14 -8.75 12.28
CA ASP A 103 1.40 -9.89 11.41
C ASP A 103 1.78 -9.37 10.02
N GLU A 104 3.08 -9.32 9.76
CA GLU A 104 3.63 -8.85 8.49
C GLU A 104 3.18 -9.71 7.31
N GLN A 105 3.11 -11.04 7.48
CA GLN A 105 2.71 -11.96 6.42
C GLN A 105 1.25 -11.71 6.01
N GLN A 106 0.38 -11.43 6.98
CA GLN A 106 -1.00 -11.04 6.73
C GLN A 106 -1.09 -9.69 6.00
N LEU A 107 -0.23 -8.73 6.35
CA LEU A 107 -0.22 -7.39 5.73
C LEU A 107 0.21 -7.42 4.26
N ILE A 108 1.22 -8.23 3.92
CA ILE A 108 1.75 -8.32 2.56
C ILE A 108 1.11 -9.43 1.72
N LYS A 109 0.13 -10.14 2.28
CA LYS A 109 -0.57 -11.23 1.60
C LYS A 109 -1.09 -10.77 0.24
N ASN A 110 -0.86 -11.56 -0.81
CA ASN A 110 -1.24 -11.29 -2.20
C ASN A 110 -0.57 -10.03 -2.82
N LEU A 111 0.54 -9.56 -2.26
CA LEU A 111 1.35 -8.48 -2.84
C LEU A 111 2.70 -9.03 -3.30
N ILE A 112 3.26 -8.36 -4.31
CA ILE A 112 4.69 -8.45 -4.64
C ILE A 112 5.36 -7.34 -3.86
N VAL A 113 6.30 -7.70 -3.01
CA VAL A 113 7.05 -6.71 -2.24
C VAL A 113 8.54 -6.99 -2.29
N ILE A 114 9.31 -5.94 -2.02
CA ILE A 114 10.73 -6.06 -1.71
C ILE A 114 10.97 -5.50 -0.31
N SER A 115 11.83 -6.15 0.45
CA SER A 115 12.23 -5.71 1.80
C SER A 115 13.75 -5.69 1.90
N ASP A 116 14.31 -4.75 2.67
CA ASP A 116 15.76 -4.61 2.84
C ASP A 116 16.37 -5.87 3.50
N ILE A 117 17.51 -6.35 2.99
CA ILE A 117 18.23 -7.53 3.52
C ILE A 117 18.97 -7.17 4.82
N SER A 118 19.28 -5.89 5.04
CA SER A 118 20.01 -5.40 6.21
C SER A 118 19.17 -5.31 7.50
N ASN A 119 17.92 -5.80 7.46
CA ASN A 119 16.95 -5.88 8.57
C ASN A 119 17.49 -6.54 9.87
N GLY A 120 18.70 -7.09 9.89
CA GLY A 120 19.38 -7.53 11.11
C GLY A 120 20.05 -6.42 11.95
N GLN A 121 20.15 -5.17 11.47
CA GLN A 121 20.87 -4.07 12.17
C GLN A 121 20.05 -2.81 12.48
N HIS A 122 18.81 -2.68 11.98
CA HIS A 122 17.99 -1.49 12.16
C HIS A 122 16.72 -1.76 12.98
N GLU A 123 16.24 -0.74 13.70
CA GLU A 123 15.02 -0.81 14.52
C GLU A 123 13.71 -0.76 13.70
N TRP A 124 13.80 -0.65 12.37
CA TRP A 124 12.66 -0.42 11.47
C TRP A 124 12.80 -1.27 10.21
N ASP A 125 11.75 -2.02 9.88
CA ASP A 125 11.66 -2.77 8.62
C ASP A 125 10.87 -1.94 7.60
N TRP A 126 11.46 -1.76 6.41
CA TRP A 126 10.79 -1.14 5.27
C TRP A 126 10.40 -2.18 4.23
N ILE A 127 9.16 -2.11 3.79
CA ILE A 127 8.63 -2.93 2.70
C ILE A 127 8.16 -2.01 1.59
N PHE A 128 8.61 -2.28 0.37
CA PHE A 128 8.23 -1.54 -0.82
C PHE A 128 7.40 -2.39 -1.75
N MET A 129 6.44 -1.75 -2.43
CA MET A 129 5.55 -2.40 -3.38
C MET A 129 5.18 -1.46 -4.52
N LYS A 130 4.83 -2.05 -5.65
CA LYS A 130 4.29 -1.33 -6.81
C LYS A 130 2.78 -1.62 -6.92
N PRO A 131 1.95 -0.63 -7.26
CA PRO A 131 0.54 -0.87 -7.50
C PRO A 131 0.36 -1.77 -8.74
N ARG A 132 -0.68 -2.62 -8.71
CA ARG A 132 -1.06 -3.44 -9.88
C ARG A 132 -1.65 -2.59 -10.99
N ASN A 133 -2.37 -1.52 -10.63
CA ASN A 133 -2.95 -0.58 -11.57
C ASN A 133 -2.18 0.75 -11.57
N MET A 134 -1.50 1.03 -12.68
CA MET A 134 -0.69 2.25 -12.82
C MET A 134 -1.51 3.47 -13.25
N GLY A 135 -2.68 3.28 -13.89
CA GLY A 135 -3.57 4.36 -14.33
C GLY A 135 -2.85 5.60 -14.87
N ASN A 136 -3.26 6.78 -14.38
CA ASN A 136 -2.56 8.06 -14.59
C ASN A 136 -1.82 8.53 -13.33
N ARG A 137 -1.42 7.58 -12.49
CA ARG A 137 -0.91 7.84 -11.14
C ARG A 137 0.50 8.39 -11.15
N LYS A 138 0.76 9.30 -10.22
CA LYS A 138 2.12 9.79 -9.94
C LYS A 138 2.76 9.01 -8.80
N PHE A 139 1.96 8.58 -7.82
CA PHE A 139 2.45 7.92 -6.61
C PHE A 139 2.37 6.40 -6.77
N VAL A 140 3.42 5.84 -7.37
CA VAL A 140 3.49 4.44 -7.84
C VAL A 140 4.49 3.57 -7.06
N VAL A 141 5.02 4.08 -5.93
CA VAL A 141 5.78 3.28 -4.97
C VAL A 141 5.11 3.34 -3.61
N GLY A 142 4.54 2.23 -3.17
CA GLY A 142 4.01 2.06 -1.82
C GLY A 142 5.14 1.69 -0.87
N GLN A 143 5.20 2.34 0.28
CA GLN A 143 6.14 2.03 1.36
C GLN A 143 5.34 1.70 2.63
N LEU A 144 5.65 0.57 3.24
CA LEU A 144 5.21 0.20 4.58
C LEU A 144 6.36 0.32 5.57
N GLU A 145 6.04 0.87 6.72
CA GLU A 145 6.93 0.93 7.89
C GLU A 145 6.15 0.44 9.12
N PHE A 146 6.82 -0.38 9.94
CA PHE A 146 6.25 -0.95 11.16
C PHE A 146 6.86 -0.32 12.40
N ARG A 147 6.00 0.15 13.32
CA ARG A 147 6.42 0.76 14.58
C ARG A 147 5.62 0.23 15.76
N LYS A 148 6.13 -0.79 16.46
CA LYS A 148 5.44 -1.48 17.58
C LYS A 148 4.05 -2.00 17.18
N ASN A 149 3.01 -1.19 17.31
CA ASN A 149 1.63 -1.49 16.93
C ASN A 149 1.01 -0.41 16.00
N GLU A 150 1.84 0.45 15.43
CA GLU A 150 1.47 1.43 14.41
C GLU A 150 2.05 0.98 13.06
N ILE A 151 1.21 1.06 12.02
CA ILE A 151 1.59 0.83 10.63
C ILE A 151 1.53 2.17 9.92
N ILE A 152 2.57 2.45 9.15
CA ILE A 152 2.66 3.64 8.30
C ILE A 152 2.68 3.16 6.87
N PHE A 153 1.73 3.65 6.07
CA PHE A 153 1.72 3.43 4.63
C PHE A 153 1.87 4.79 3.93
N SER A 154 2.80 4.86 2.98
CA SER A 154 3.04 6.05 2.17
C SER A 154 3.03 5.68 0.69
N ALA A 155 2.43 6.52 -0.15
CA ALA A 155 2.51 6.41 -1.60
C ALA A 155 3.46 7.50 -2.12
N ASN A 156 4.45 7.08 -2.90
CA ASN A 156 5.58 7.92 -3.29
C ASN A 156 5.72 8.02 -4.82
N ASP A 157 6.11 9.20 -5.28
CA ASP A 157 6.51 9.46 -6.66
C ASP A 157 7.99 9.05 -6.83
N PRO A 158 8.31 8.05 -7.67
CA PRO A 158 9.67 7.55 -7.82
C PRO A 158 10.63 8.59 -8.41
N LEU A 159 10.13 9.65 -9.06
CA LEU A 159 10.94 10.71 -9.67
C LEU A 159 11.26 11.85 -8.71
N LYS A 160 10.48 12.02 -7.64
CA LYS A 160 10.65 13.13 -6.67
C LYS A 160 11.36 12.71 -5.38
N GLY A 161 11.57 11.41 -5.17
CA GLY A 161 12.27 10.87 -4.02
C GLY A 161 13.42 9.94 -4.42
N ASN A 162 14.04 9.31 -3.42
CA ASN A 162 15.08 8.30 -3.62
C ASN A 162 14.49 6.89 -3.81
N PHE A 163 13.33 6.78 -4.48
CA PHE A 163 12.63 5.49 -4.68
C PHE A 163 12.83 4.91 -6.09
N SER A 164 13.74 5.49 -6.88
CA SER A 164 13.96 5.09 -8.27
C SER A 164 14.55 3.69 -8.40
N ASN A 165 15.38 3.29 -7.44
CA ASN A 165 15.97 1.95 -7.39
C ASN A 165 14.90 0.90 -7.05
N GLU A 166 14.16 1.11 -5.98
CA GLU A 166 13.06 0.25 -5.52
C GLU A 166 12.01 0.09 -6.61
N TYR A 167 11.62 1.19 -7.26
CA TYR A 167 10.70 1.16 -8.39
C TYR A 167 11.23 0.32 -9.55
N SER A 168 12.51 0.48 -9.90
CA SER A 168 13.13 -0.26 -11.00
C SER A 168 13.20 -1.77 -10.71
N ILE A 169 13.50 -2.15 -9.46
CA ILE A 169 13.49 -3.55 -9.02
C ILE A 169 12.07 -4.10 -9.09
N LEU A 170 11.09 -3.40 -8.49
CA LEU A 170 9.69 -3.82 -8.51
C LEU A 170 9.15 -3.96 -9.94
N GLU A 171 9.48 -3.04 -10.84
CA GLU A 171 9.11 -3.11 -12.26
C GLU A 171 9.61 -4.40 -12.91
N LEU A 172 10.88 -4.75 -12.71
CA LEU A 172 11.47 -5.98 -13.22
C LEU A 172 10.83 -7.24 -12.61
N VAL A 173 10.53 -7.23 -11.30
CA VAL A 173 9.86 -8.35 -10.63
C VAL A 173 8.46 -8.58 -11.19
N HIS A 174 7.68 -7.51 -11.40
CA HIS A 174 6.36 -7.60 -12.03
C HIS A 174 6.45 -8.13 -13.46
N GLN A 175 7.37 -7.62 -14.28
CA GLN A 175 7.58 -8.10 -15.64
C GLN A 175 7.98 -9.58 -15.68
N LYS A 176 8.82 -10.02 -14.72
CA LYS A 176 9.21 -11.41 -14.58
C LYS A 176 8.00 -12.29 -14.29
N ARG A 177 7.15 -11.90 -13.33
CA ARG A 177 5.93 -12.63 -12.99
C ARG A 177 4.98 -12.75 -14.17
N ASP A 178 4.76 -11.66 -14.91
CA ASP A 178 3.91 -11.67 -16.10
C ASP A 178 4.41 -12.66 -17.16
N CYS A 179 5.74 -12.77 -17.33
CA CYS A 179 6.34 -13.74 -18.22
C CYS A 179 6.11 -15.18 -17.73
N GLU A 180 6.32 -15.45 -16.44
CA GLU A 180 6.11 -16.76 -15.82
C GLU A 180 4.65 -17.23 -15.95
N GLU A 181 3.69 -16.34 -15.70
CA GLU A 181 2.26 -16.65 -15.83
C GLU A 181 1.87 -16.96 -17.28
N LYS A 182 2.37 -16.18 -18.25
CA LYS A 182 2.14 -16.42 -19.68
C LYS A 182 2.71 -17.78 -20.11
N ILE A 183 3.93 -18.12 -19.68
CA ILE A 183 4.55 -19.42 -19.96
C ILE A 183 3.71 -20.55 -19.34
N ARG A 184 3.33 -20.43 -18.06
CA ARG A 184 2.53 -21.44 -17.34
C ARG A 184 1.16 -21.66 -18.02
N LYS A 185 0.51 -20.59 -18.49
CA LYS A 185 -0.75 -20.68 -19.24
C LYS A 185 -0.56 -21.40 -20.58
N MET A 186 0.51 -21.07 -21.31
CA MET A 186 0.85 -21.74 -22.57
C MET A 186 1.06 -23.24 -22.40
N GLU A 187 1.77 -23.66 -21.34
CA GLU A 187 2.03 -25.07 -21.05
C GLU A 187 0.77 -25.87 -20.69
N LYS A 188 -0.18 -25.24 -19.99
CA LYS A 188 -1.45 -25.88 -19.63
C LYS A 188 -2.41 -26.00 -20.82
N GLU A 189 -2.50 -24.97 -21.65
CA GLU A 189 -3.55 -24.87 -22.66
C GLU A 189 -3.11 -25.36 -24.05
N PHE A 190 -1.83 -25.28 -24.41
CA PHE A 190 -1.35 -25.55 -25.77
C PHE A 190 -0.09 -26.43 -25.75
N ARG A 191 -0.29 -27.74 -25.87
CA ARG A 191 0.79 -28.75 -25.96
C ARG A 191 1.54 -28.74 -27.30
N GLY A 192 1.98 -27.58 -27.80
CA GLY A 192 2.97 -27.50 -28.91
C GLY A 192 2.73 -26.48 -30.03
N LEU A 193 1.60 -25.75 -30.07
CA LEU A 193 1.31 -24.80 -31.18
C LEU A 193 2.04 -23.44 -31.05
N ARG A 194 2.75 -23.17 -29.94
CA ARG A 194 3.32 -21.83 -29.62
C ARG A 194 4.79 -21.86 -29.18
N ASP A 195 5.57 -22.82 -29.66
CA ASP A 195 6.97 -23.03 -29.23
C ASP A 195 7.88 -21.81 -29.47
N ALA A 196 7.65 -21.05 -30.54
CA ALA A 196 8.42 -19.84 -30.84
C ALA A 196 8.13 -18.70 -29.84
N GLU A 197 6.86 -18.47 -29.52
CA GLU A 197 6.45 -17.46 -28.53
C GLU A 197 6.94 -17.84 -27.12
N LYS A 198 6.83 -19.12 -26.76
CA LYS A 198 7.38 -19.65 -25.51
C LYS A 198 8.89 -19.41 -25.42
N LYS A 199 9.64 -19.73 -26.47
CA LYS A 199 11.10 -19.47 -26.52
C LYS A 199 11.42 -17.99 -26.36
N LYS A 200 10.61 -17.10 -26.97
CA LYS A 200 10.77 -15.65 -26.82
C LYS A 200 10.59 -15.21 -25.36
N LEU A 201 9.51 -15.62 -24.71
CA LEU A 201 9.26 -15.31 -23.29
C LEU A 201 10.36 -15.88 -22.38
N GLN A 202 10.88 -17.07 -22.67
CA GLN A 202 11.99 -17.66 -21.91
C GLN A 202 13.29 -16.87 -22.05
N MET A 203 13.58 -16.31 -23.23
CA MET A 203 14.74 -15.43 -23.42
C MET A 203 14.55 -14.10 -22.68
N GLU A 204 13.35 -13.53 -22.72
CA GLU A 204 12.98 -12.32 -21.98
C GLU A 204 13.12 -12.52 -20.47
N LEU A 205 12.65 -13.65 -19.94
CA LEU A 205 12.78 -14.01 -18.53
C LEU A 205 14.25 -14.09 -18.08
N LYS A 206 15.13 -14.71 -18.88
CA LYS A 206 16.57 -14.75 -18.59
C LYS A 206 17.20 -13.36 -18.55
N GLU A 207 16.78 -12.48 -19.45
CA GLU A 207 17.29 -11.10 -19.47
C GLU A 207 16.79 -10.29 -18.27
N LEU A 208 15.54 -10.49 -17.84
CA LEU A 208 14.99 -9.89 -16.62
C LEU A 208 15.73 -10.38 -15.38
N GLU A 209 16.05 -11.68 -15.29
CA GLU A 209 16.83 -12.25 -14.18
C GLU A 209 18.25 -11.67 -14.11
N ARG A 210 18.90 -11.51 -15.26
CA ARG A 210 20.22 -10.86 -15.34
C ARG A 210 20.15 -9.42 -14.84
N LYS A 211 19.19 -8.62 -15.32
CA LYS A 211 18.98 -7.24 -14.87
C LYS A 211 18.68 -7.15 -13.37
N LEU A 212 17.85 -8.05 -12.86
CA LEU A 212 17.55 -8.12 -11.43
C LEU A 212 18.80 -8.45 -10.61
N THR A 213 19.65 -9.36 -11.07
CA THR A 213 20.89 -9.71 -10.38
C THR A 213 21.89 -8.55 -10.35
N ASP A 214 21.97 -7.78 -11.45
CA ASP A 214 22.88 -6.63 -11.55
C ASP A 214 22.40 -5.44 -10.69
N LEU A 215 21.08 -5.25 -10.59
CA LEU A 215 20.43 -4.12 -9.92
C LEU A 215 20.12 -4.37 -8.44
N ASN A 216 19.52 -5.53 -8.11
CA ASN A 216 19.05 -5.83 -6.76
C ASN A 216 20.18 -6.43 -5.91
N ARG A 217 20.83 -5.58 -5.13
CA ARG A 217 21.93 -5.96 -4.22
C ARG A 217 21.47 -6.08 -2.77
N ASP A 218 20.46 -5.29 -2.42
CA ASP A 218 20.14 -4.98 -1.02
C ASP A 218 18.73 -5.40 -0.61
N TYR A 219 17.90 -5.95 -1.53
CA TYR A 219 16.53 -6.33 -1.21
C TYR A 219 16.22 -7.82 -1.41
N GLU A 220 15.46 -8.36 -0.48
CA GLU A 220 14.79 -9.65 -0.60
C GLU A 220 13.46 -9.45 -1.34
N ILE A 221 13.23 -10.24 -2.39
CA ILE A 221 11.95 -10.25 -3.12
C ILE A 221 11.02 -11.26 -2.44
N ARG A 222 9.85 -10.79 -2.01
CA ARG A 222 8.87 -11.59 -1.26
C ARG A 222 7.53 -11.61 -1.96
N ASN A 223 7.02 -12.82 -2.13
CA ASN A 223 5.73 -13.10 -2.76
C ASN A 223 4.98 -14.11 -1.88
N VAL A 224 3.97 -13.64 -1.15
CA VAL A 224 3.13 -14.50 -0.30
C VAL A 224 1.84 -14.82 -1.06
N GLU A 225 1.84 -15.97 -1.73
CA GLU A 225 0.68 -16.56 -2.42
C GLU A 225 0.07 -17.68 -1.56
N THR A 226 -1.25 -17.87 -1.64
CA THR A 226 -1.98 -18.99 -1.01
C THR A 226 -2.14 -20.17 -1.94
#